data_AF-A0A2T4J3U8-F1
#
_entry.id   AF-A0A2T4J3U8-F1
#
_cell.length_a   1.000
_cell.length_b   1.000
_cell.length_c   1.000
_cell.angle_alpha   90.00
_cell.angle_beta   90.00
_cell.angle_gamma   90.00
#
_symmetry.space_group_name_H-M   'P 1'
#
loop_
_entity.id
_entity.type
_entity.pdbx_description
1 polymer ?
#
loop_
_entity_poly.entity_id
_entity_poly.type
_entity_poly.pdbx_seq_one_letter_code
_entity_poly.pdbx_strand_id
1 'polypeptide(L)'
;MDHPEGAGLARADRVDFDRRVRLEFRGAQISSDGGLLVMRELDDVLGLSNLASEALRDSRTGKNTLHRLDGLFRQSVFGRLAGYEDVNDADRLALDPVMRQVVGGRAVEAQAASASQMGRFETETLALPENWAALADLNGQWIDRFHDRNGLK
;
A
#
# COMPACT_ATOMS: atom_id res chain seq x y z
N MET A 1 14.53 27.54 -29.84
CA MET A 1 14.31 26.17 -29.33
C MET A 1 14.14 26.30 -27.83
N ASP A 2 12.90 26.46 -27.40
CA ASP A 2 12.58 26.59 -25.99
C ASP A 2 12.88 25.26 -25.31
N HIS A 3 13.72 25.32 -24.28
CA HIS A 3 13.94 24.20 -23.38
C HIS A 3 12.66 24.00 -22.57
N PRO A 4 12.13 22.78 -22.44
CA PRO A 4 11.01 22.55 -21.54
C PRO A 4 11.49 22.86 -20.12
N GLU A 5 10.89 23.87 -19.49
CA GLU A 5 11.11 24.17 -18.08
C GLU A 5 10.82 22.91 -17.26
N GLY A 6 11.83 22.44 -16.52
CA GLY A 6 11.67 21.34 -15.58
C GLY A 6 10.56 21.65 -14.58
N ALA A 7 9.70 20.68 -14.31
CA ALA A 7 8.56 20.83 -13.42
C ALA A 7 8.99 21.46 -12.08
N GLY A 8 8.42 22.64 -11.78
CA GLY A 8 8.72 23.39 -10.56
C GLY A 8 8.53 22.56 -9.29
N LEU A 9 9.37 22.86 -8.29
CA LEU A 9 9.51 22.18 -6.99
C LEU A 9 8.24 22.12 -6.11
N ALA A 10 7.10 22.64 -6.56
CA ALA A 10 5.92 22.92 -5.75
C ALA A 10 4.65 22.16 -6.20
N ARG A 11 4.78 20.94 -6.72
CA ARG A 11 3.61 20.07 -6.98
C ARG A 11 3.40 19.11 -5.82
N ALA A 12 2.19 19.09 -5.29
CA ALA A 12 1.73 18.12 -4.29
C ALA A 12 1.83 16.66 -4.75
N ASP A 13 2.03 16.45 -6.05
CA ASP A 13 2.04 15.14 -6.71
C ASP A 13 3.46 14.58 -6.97
N ARG A 14 4.49 15.16 -6.35
CA ARG A 14 5.87 14.70 -6.53
C ARG A 14 6.15 13.48 -5.66
N VAL A 15 6.56 12.38 -6.31
CA VAL A 15 7.06 11.16 -5.65
C VAL A 15 8.35 11.42 -4.86
N ASP A 16 8.47 10.80 -3.67
CA ASP A 16 9.63 10.94 -2.78
C ASP A 16 10.13 9.58 -2.31
N PHE A 17 10.86 8.90 -3.21
CA PHE A 17 11.41 7.57 -2.96
C PHE A 17 12.26 7.50 -1.70
N ASP A 18 12.04 6.46 -0.90
CA ASP A 18 12.88 6.18 0.27
C ASP A 18 14.33 5.90 -0.17
N ARG A 19 15.22 6.84 0.14
CA ARG A 19 16.65 6.79 -0.19
C ARG A 19 17.41 5.66 0.51
N ARG A 20 16.79 4.99 1.49
CA ARG A 20 17.32 3.80 2.14
C ARG A 20 17.14 2.55 1.28
N VAL A 21 16.19 2.55 0.34
CA VAL A 21 16.04 1.47 -0.63
C VAL A 21 17.20 1.53 -1.61
N ARG A 22 17.95 0.44 -1.67
CA ARG A 22 19.14 0.30 -2.52
C ARG A 22 19.07 -0.99 -3.30
N LEU A 23 19.47 -0.93 -4.57
CA LEU A 23 19.64 -2.13 -5.38
C LEU A 23 21.00 -2.75 -5.06
N GLU A 24 20.98 -3.96 -4.54
CA GLU A 24 22.19 -4.71 -4.20
C GLU A 24 22.11 -6.10 -4.82
N PHE A 25 23.19 -6.53 -5.46
CA PHE A 25 23.30 -7.89 -6.02
C PHE A 25 23.70 -8.87 -4.93
N ARG A 26 22.76 -9.18 -4.03
CA ARG A 26 22.90 -10.24 -3.03
C ARG A 26 22.11 -11.46 -3.50
N GLY A 27 22.79 -12.57 -3.83
CA GLY A 27 22.17 -13.77 -4.41
C GLY A 27 21.06 -14.44 -3.57
N ALA A 28 20.81 -14.01 -2.33
CA ALA A 28 19.82 -14.60 -1.42
C ALA A 28 18.57 -13.74 -1.17
N GLN A 29 18.55 -12.46 -1.54
CA GLN A 29 17.38 -11.58 -1.36
C GLN A 29 17.04 -10.95 -2.71
N ILE A 30 16.19 -11.65 -3.47
CA ILE A 30 15.80 -11.27 -4.83
C ILE A 30 14.28 -11.16 -4.86
N SER A 31 13.78 -10.10 -5.49
CA SER A 31 12.36 -9.90 -5.77
C SER A 31 12.15 -9.67 -7.26
N SER A 32 11.08 -10.24 -7.81
CA SER A 32 10.59 -9.96 -9.16
C SER A 32 9.72 -8.71 -9.21
N ASP A 33 9.28 -8.20 -8.06
CA ASP A 33 8.15 -7.29 -7.97
C ASP A 33 8.60 -5.84 -7.78
N GLY A 34 9.84 -5.51 -8.17
CA GLY A 34 10.45 -4.20 -7.96
C GLY A 34 9.64 -3.01 -8.50
N GLY A 35 8.79 -3.25 -9.52
CA GLY A 35 7.85 -2.25 -10.04
C GLY A 35 6.82 -1.76 -9.00
N LEU A 36 6.51 -2.57 -7.99
CA LEU A 36 5.59 -2.19 -6.91
C LEU A 36 6.10 -1.00 -6.08
N LEU A 37 7.42 -0.75 -6.05
CA LEU A 37 7.97 0.43 -5.37
C LEU A 37 7.47 1.73 -6.02
N VAL A 38 7.36 1.78 -7.34
CA VAL A 38 6.82 2.96 -8.05
C VAL A 38 5.34 3.16 -7.70
N MET A 39 4.59 2.06 -7.63
CA MET A 39 3.17 2.08 -7.27
C MET A 39 2.97 2.53 -5.83
N ARG A 40 3.89 2.16 -4.93
CA ARG A 40 3.87 2.59 -3.53
C ARG A 40 4.09 4.10 -3.43
N GLU A 41 5.06 4.66 -4.15
CA GLU A 41 5.28 6.10 -4.14
C GLU A 41 4.07 6.88 -4.66
N LEU A 42 3.40 6.35 -5.69
CA LEU A 42 2.17 6.93 -6.19
C LEU A 42 1.04 6.87 -5.14
N ASP A 43 0.88 5.72 -4.47
CA ASP A 43 -0.07 5.56 -3.36
C ASP A 43 0.23 6.53 -2.20
N ASP A 44 1.50 6.70 -1.84
CA ASP A 44 1.95 7.61 -0.78
C ASP A 44 1.63 9.08 -1.12
N VAL A 45 1.92 9.51 -2.35
CA VAL A 45 1.63 10.88 -2.84
C VAL A 45 0.13 11.17 -2.88
N LEU A 46 -0.65 10.24 -3.44
CA LEU A 46 -2.10 10.38 -3.57
C LEU A 46 -2.83 10.12 -2.24
N GLY A 47 -2.18 9.44 -1.30
CA GLY A 47 -2.73 9.06 0.00
C GLY A 47 -3.88 8.05 -0.11
N LEU A 48 -3.83 7.13 -1.08
CA LEU A 48 -4.94 6.22 -1.39
C LEU A 48 -5.14 5.19 -0.26
N SER A 49 -4.10 4.46 0.11
CA SER A 49 -4.14 3.49 1.22
C SER A 49 -4.40 4.15 2.57
N ASN A 50 -3.95 5.39 2.77
CA ASN A 50 -4.25 6.14 3.98
C ASN A 50 -5.75 6.42 4.09
N LEU A 51 -6.38 6.91 3.00
CA LEU A 51 -7.82 7.12 2.94
C LEU A 51 -8.59 5.81 3.19
N ALA A 52 -8.14 4.72 2.57
CA ALA A 52 -8.74 3.40 2.80
C ALA A 52 -8.65 3.00 4.27
N SER A 53 -7.49 3.17 4.91
CA SER A 53 -7.32 2.83 6.32
C SER A 53 -8.11 3.72 7.28
N GLU A 54 -8.40 4.97 6.90
CA GLU A 54 -9.26 5.89 7.66
C GLU A 54 -10.75 5.52 7.52
N ALA A 55 -11.15 5.04 6.34
CA ALA A 55 -12.52 4.64 6.05
C ALA A 55 -12.87 3.24 6.60
N LEU A 56 -11.88 2.35 6.70
CA LEU A 56 -12.06 0.98 7.19
C LEU A 56 -12.10 0.94 8.72
N ARG A 57 -13.10 0.24 9.24
CA ARG A 57 -13.24 -0.07 10.66
C ARG A 57 -12.41 -1.29 11.03
N ASP A 58 -11.46 -1.10 11.93
CA ASP A 58 -10.65 -2.18 12.50
C ASP A 58 -11.39 -2.85 13.67
N SER A 59 -11.87 -4.08 13.46
CA SER A 59 -12.55 -4.90 14.47
C SER A 59 -11.58 -5.65 15.38
N ARG A 60 -10.26 -5.65 15.07
CA ARG A 60 -9.27 -6.40 15.82
C ARG A 60 -9.08 -5.77 17.19
N THR A 61 -9.17 -6.61 18.22
CA THR A 61 -8.99 -6.20 19.61
C THR A 61 -7.67 -6.73 20.15
N GLY A 62 -6.96 -5.92 20.95
CA GLY A 62 -5.75 -6.32 21.65
C GLY A 62 -4.54 -5.43 21.39
N LYS A 63 -3.52 -5.56 22.24
CA LYS A 63 -2.28 -4.76 22.17
C LYS A 63 -1.21 -5.38 21.25
N ASN A 64 -1.48 -6.55 20.69
CA ASN A 64 -0.53 -7.34 19.89
C ASN A 64 -0.74 -7.20 18.37
N THR A 65 -1.40 -6.14 17.92
CA THR A 65 -1.58 -5.86 16.49
C THR A 65 -0.22 -5.53 15.87
N LEU A 66 0.35 -6.49 15.14
CA LEU A 66 1.68 -6.39 14.55
C LEU A 66 1.69 -5.50 13.29
N HIS A 67 0.68 -5.63 12.44
CA HIS A 67 0.52 -4.88 11.20
C HIS A 67 -0.64 -3.91 11.31
N ARG A 68 -0.37 -2.64 10.98
CA ARG A 68 -1.40 -1.62 10.87
C ARG A 68 -2.36 -1.93 9.73
N LEU A 69 -3.56 -1.35 9.80
CA LEU A 69 -4.61 -1.58 8.81
C LEU A 69 -4.20 -1.15 7.39
N ASP A 70 -3.51 -0.01 7.27
CA ASP A 70 -2.92 0.48 6.02
C ASP A 70 -1.92 -0.51 5.42
N GLY A 71 -1.06 -1.11 6.27
CA GLY A 71 -0.08 -2.11 5.81
C GLY A 71 -0.73 -3.40 5.29
N LEU A 72 -1.79 -3.88 5.96
CA LEU A 72 -2.57 -5.04 5.49
C LEU A 72 -3.32 -4.73 4.19
N PHE A 73 -3.92 -3.55 4.10
CA PHE A 73 -4.60 -3.09 2.90
C PHE A 73 -3.63 -3.00 1.72
N ARG A 74 -2.45 -2.39 1.92
CA ARG A 74 -1.38 -2.35 0.91
C ARG A 74 -0.97 -3.74 0.46
N GLN A 75 -0.72 -4.66 1.37
CA GLN A 75 -0.37 -6.04 1.00
C GLN A 75 -1.47 -6.71 0.15
N SER A 76 -2.73 -6.50 0.53
CA SER A 76 -3.89 -7.06 -0.17
C SER A 76 -4.05 -6.51 -1.60
N VAL A 77 -3.89 -5.18 -1.77
CA VAL A 77 -4.03 -4.51 -3.08
C VAL A 77 -2.81 -4.76 -3.96
N PHE A 78 -1.60 -4.62 -3.42
CA PHE A 78 -0.38 -4.75 -4.18
C PHE A 78 -0.04 -6.19 -4.52
N GLY A 79 -0.44 -7.16 -3.69
CA GLY A 79 -0.40 -8.58 -4.04
C GLY A 79 -1.19 -8.84 -5.32
N ARG A 80 -2.46 -8.42 -5.35
CA ARG A 80 -3.32 -8.52 -6.55
C ARG A 80 -2.75 -7.76 -7.75
N LEU A 81 -2.21 -6.57 -7.54
CA LEU A 81 -1.56 -5.79 -8.60
C LEU A 81 -0.36 -6.53 -9.21
N ALA A 82 0.38 -7.31 -8.42
CA ALA A 82 1.50 -8.14 -8.88
C ALA A 82 1.05 -9.52 -9.41
N GLY A 83 -0.24 -9.84 -9.39
CA GLY A 83 -0.79 -11.12 -9.85
C GLY A 83 -0.90 -12.21 -8.78
N TYR A 84 -0.73 -11.87 -7.51
CA TYR A 84 -0.94 -12.76 -6.36
C TYR A 84 -2.34 -12.54 -5.77
N GLU A 85 -3.32 -13.26 -6.31
CA GLU A 85 -4.72 -13.12 -5.91
C GLU A 85 -5.07 -13.92 -4.65
N ASP A 86 -4.34 -15.02 -4.43
CA ASP A 86 -4.61 -15.95 -3.35
C ASP A 86 -3.84 -15.60 -2.08
N VAL A 87 -4.48 -15.82 -0.93
CA VAL A 87 -3.85 -15.57 0.38
C VAL A 87 -2.71 -16.54 0.70
N ASN A 88 -2.56 -17.65 -0.04
CA ASN A 88 -1.48 -18.63 0.17
C ASN A 88 -0.10 -18.08 -0.24
N ASP A 89 -0.05 -17.13 -1.18
CA ASP A 89 1.18 -16.47 -1.60
C ASP A 89 1.73 -15.54 -0.52
N ALA A 90 0.87 -15.12 0.42
CA ALA A 90 1.24 -14.16 1.46
C ALA A 90 2.38 -14.65 2.36
N ASP A 91 2.56 -15.96 2.58
CA ASP A 91 3.71 -16.46 3.36
C ASP A 91 5.05 -16.26 2.64
N ARG A 92 5.06 -16.42 1.31
CA ARG A 92 6.24 -16.10 0.49
C ARG A 92 6.45 -14.59 0.42
N LEU A 93 5.38 -13.84 0.14
CA LEU A 93 5.41 -12.38 0.03
C LEU A 93 5.76 -11.70 1.35
N ALA A 94 5.45 -12.31 2.50
CA ALA A 94 5.82 -11.80 3.82
C ALA A 94 7.34 -11.55 3.94
N LEU A 95 8.13 -12.39 3.27
CA LEU A 95 9.59 -12.35 3.28
C LEU A 95 10.17 -11.58 2.09
N ASP A 96 9.36 -11.28 1.07
CA ASP A 96 9.80 -10.55 -0.12
C ASP A 96 10.26 -9.13 0.27
N PRO A 97 11.48 -8.72 -0.11
CA PRO A 97 12.01 -7.43 0.31
C PRO A 97 11.24 -6.25 -0.27
N VAL A 98 10.62 -6.38 -1.45
CA VAL A 98 9.80 -5.32 -2.04
C VAL A 98 8.44 -5.26 -1.35
N MET A 99 7.78 -6.39 -1.09
CA MET A 99 6.51 -6.40 -0.37
C MET A 99 6.67 -5.84 1.05
N ARG A 100 7.78 -6.15 1.74
CA ARG A 100 8.10 -5.56 3.05
C ARG A 100 8.21 -4.03 2.98
N GLN A 101 8.77 -3.50 1.89
CA GLN A 101 8.81 -2.07 1.63
C GLN A 101 7.43 -1.49 1.31
N VAL A 102 6.60 -2.20 0.53
CA VAL A 102 5.21 -1.81 0.22
C VAL A 102 4.38 -1.69 1.50
N VAL A 103 4.43 -2.70 2.37
CA VAL A 103 3.70 -2.72 3.65
C VAL A 103 4.21 -1.65 4.61
N GLY A 104 5.51 -1.39 4.62
CA GLY A 104 6.11 -0.33 5.42
C GLY A 104 6.12 -0.59 6.93
N GLY A 105 6.47 0.44 7.70
CA GLY A 105 6.53 0.37 9.16
C GLY A 105 7.46 -0.75 9.67
N ARG A 106 6.94 -1.60 10.56
CA ARG A 106 7.72 -2.72 11.13
C ARG A 106 8.03 -3.83 10.11
N ALA A 107 7.30 -3.91 8.99
CA ALA A 107 7.51 -4.96 7.99
C ALA A 107 8.85 -4.79 7.26
N VAL A 108 9.33 -3.54 7.13
CA VAL A 108 10.63 -3.22 6.51
C VAL A 108 11.77 -3.98 7.18
N GLU A 109 11.77 -4.07 8.51
CA GLU A 109 12.83 -4.75 9.28
C GLU A 109 12.49 -6.21 9.60
N ALA A 110 11.21 -6.56 9.73
CA ALA A 110 10.76 -7.90 10.07
C ALA A 110 10.21 -8.64 8.83
N GLN A 111 8.88 -8.74 8.74
CA GLN A 111 8.18 -9.39 7.65
C GLN A 111 6.82 -8.71 7.46
N ALA A 112 6.26 -8.82 6.26
CA ALA A 112 4.86 -8.49 5.99
C ALA A 112 3.93 -9.57 6.58
N ALA A 113 2.61 -9.43 6.39
CA ALA A 113 1.64 -10.31 7.03
C ALA A 113 1.63 -11.71 6.38
N SER A 114 1.51 -12.74 7.21
CA SER A 114 1.37 -14.14 6.78
C SER A 114 0.02 -14.43 6.12
N ALA A 115 -0.10 -15.59 5.48
CA ALA A 115 -1.36 -16.11 4.92
C ALA A 115 -2.50 -16.12 5.94
N SER A 116 -2.21 -16.51 7.19
CA SER A 116 -3.21 -16.52 8.26
C SER A 116 -3.70 -15.11 8.64
N GLN A 117 -2.81 -14.12 8.60
CA GLN A 117 -3.13 -12.74 8.93
C GLN A 117 -3.90 -12.07 7.79
N MET A 118 -3.49 -12.32 6.55
CA MET A 118 -4.19 -11.86 5.35
C MET A 118 -5.57 -12.51 5.21
N GLY A 119 -5.69 -13.81 5.47
CA GLY A 119 -6.97 -14.52 5.48
C GLY A 119 -7.97 -13.87 6.44
N ARG A 120 -7.58 -13.64 7.70
CA ARG A 120 -8.45 -12.93 8.68
C ARG A 120 -8.75 -11.50 8.25
N PHE A 121 -7.77 -10.78 7.70
CA PHE A 121 -8.01 -9.43 7.21
C PHE A 121 -9.09 -9.42 6.13
N GLU A 122 -9.03 -10.32 5.15
CA GLU A 122 -10.01 -10.35 4.05
C GLU A 122 -11.39 -10.86 4.52
N THR A 123 -11.45 -11.88 5.37
CA THR A 123 -12.73 -12.51 5.77
C THR A 123 -13.37 -11.93 7.03
N GLU A 124 -12.59 -11.35 7.94
CA GLU A 124 -13.10 -10.83 9.23
C GLU A 124 -13.03 -9.30 9.32
N THR A 125 -12.26 -8.64 8.44
CA THR A 125 -12.19 -7.17 8.37
C THR A 125 -12.86 -6.66 7.10
N LEU A 126 -12.36 -6.99 5.91
CA LEU A 126 -12.89 -6.43 4.66
C LEU A 126 -14.32 -6.89 4.35
N ALA A 127 -14.68 -8.12 4.72
CA ALA A 127 -16.02 -8.66 4.52
C ALA A 127 -17.08 -8.13 5.51
N LEU A 128 -16.71 -7.29 6.48
CA LEU A 128 -17.70 -6.64 7.34
C LEU A 128 -18.61 -5.73 6.49
N PRO A 129 -19.94 -5.72 6.70
CA PRO A 129 -20.86 -4.92 5.88
C PRO A 129 -20.49 -3.44 5.81
N GLU A 130 -20.05 -2.86 6.93
CA GLU A 130 -19.60 -1.46 7.02
C GLU A 130 -18.35 -1.21 6.16
N ASN A 131 -17.39 -2.13 6.18
CA ASN A 131 -16.15 -2.03 5.42
C ASN A 131 -16.37 -2.28 3.94
N TRP A 132 -17.27 -3.21 3.58
CA TRP A 132 -17.65 -3.44 2.20
C TRP A 132 -18.31 -2.21 1.58
N ALA A 133 -19.22 -1.57 2.32
CA ALA A 133 -19.81 -0.29 1.92
C ALA A 133 -18.76 0.82 1.78
N ALA A 134 -17.83 0.93 2.73
CA ALA A 134 -16.74 1.90 2.66
C ALA A 134 -15.82 1.67 1.45
N LEU A 135 -15.49 0.41 1.12
CA LEU A 135 -14.70 0.05 -0.07
C LEU A 135 -15.42 0.42 -1.37
N ALA A 136 -16.75 0.22 -1.44
CA ALA A 136 -17.54 0.58 -2.61
C ALA A 136 -17.58 2.10 -2.86
N ASP A 137 -17.56 2.90 -1.79
CA ASP A 137 -17.55 4.36 -1.85
C ASP A 137 -16.13 4.96 -2.01
N LEU A 138 -15.09 4.17 -1.77
CA LEU A 138 -13.69 4.62 -1.69
C LEU A 138 -13.21 5.35 -2.95
N ASN A 139 -13.62 4.88 -4.13
CA ASN A 139 -13.27 5.53 -5.40
C ASN A 139 -13.87 6.94 -5.50
N GLY A 140 -15.10 7.14 -5.01
CA GLY A 140 -15.74 8.45 -4.95
C GLY A 140 -14.96 9.40 -4.04
N GLN A 141 -14.60 8.94 -2.85
CA GLN A 141 -13.81 9.72 -1.89
C GLN A 141 -12.43 10.10 -2.42
N TRP A 142 -11.77 9.21 -3.19
CA TRP A 142 -10.51 9.52 -3.87
C TRP A 142 -10.67 10.60 -4.93
N ILE A 143 -11.71 10.49 -5.76
CA ILE A 143 -12.03 11.49 -6.79
C ILE A 143 -12.31 12.84 -6.13
N ASP A 144 -13.14 12.89 -5.09
CA ASP A 144 -13.46 14.12 -4.36
C ASP A 144 -12.21 14.76 -3.76
N ARG A 145 -11.34 13.95 -3.12
CA ARG A 145 -10.06 14.42 -2.58
C ARG A 145 -9.15 14.98 -3.68
N PHE A 146 -9.13 14.36 -4.86
CA PHE A 146 -8.37 14.86 -6.00
C PHE A 146 -8.92 16.20 -6.50
N HIS A 147 -10.24 16.34 -6.66
CA HIS A 147 -10.86 17.61 -7.04
C HIS A 147 -10.60 18.71 -6.03
N ASP A 148 -10.68 18.41 -4.73
CA ASP A 148 -10.37 19.36 -3.65
C ASP A 148 -8.93 19.86 -3.70
N ARG A 149 -7.97 18.95 -3.88
CA ARG A 149 -6.53 19.30 -3.96
C ARG A 149 -6.20 20.17 -5.18
N ASN A 150 -6.94 20.01 -6.28
CA ASN A 150 -6.69 20.71 -7.53
C ASN A 150 -7.60 21.93 -7.75
N GLY A 151 -8.50 22.24 -6.80
CA GLY A 151 -9.45 23.36 -6.93
C GLY A 151 -10.43 23.18 -8.10
N LEU A 152 -10.83 21.94 -8.38
CA LEU A 152 -11.71 21.56 -9.50
C LEU A 152 -13.19 21.40 -9.10
N LYS A 153 -13.59 21.95 -7.96
CA LYS A 153 -14.99 21.94 -7.48
C LYS A 153 -15.75 23.19 -7.88
#